data_AF-A0A9N9T6Y0-F1
#
_entry.id   AF-A0A9N9T6Y0-F1
#
_cell.length_a   1.000
_cell.length_b   1.000
_cell.length_c   1.000
_cell.angle_alpha   90.00
_cell.angle_beta   90.00
_cell.angle_gamma   90.00
#
_symmetry.space_group_name_H-M   'P 1'
#
loop_
_entity.id
_entity.type
_entity.pdbx_description
1 polymer ?
#
loop_
_entity_poly.entity_id
_entity_poly.type
_entity_poly.pdbx_seq_one_letter_code
_entity_poly.pdbx_strand_id
1 'polypeptide(L)' 'MLFASMKEKLPNWKPSLIKLDFEQAVIGALENNFPEAKISGCNFHFKQCIWKNVGLVSEYTDNEKIRLHIRM' A
#
# COMPACT_ATOMS: atom_id res chain seq x y z
N MET A 1 9.94 -8.11 -14.90
CA MET A 1 10.43 -9.42 -14.43
C MET A 1 9.52 -10.01 -13.35
N LEU A 2 9.24 -9.31 -12.24
CA LEU A 2 8.40 -9.84 -11.15
C LEU A 2 6.98 -10.27 -11.57
N PHE A 3 6.19 -9.35 -12.14
CA PHE A 3 4.79 -9.66 -12.49
C PHE A 3 4.66 -10.73 -13.58
N ALA A 4 5.64 -10.82 -14.48
CA ALA A 4 5.70 -11.88 -15.49
C ALA A 4 5.87 -13.26 -14.82
N SER A 5 6.82 -13.39 -13.89
CA SER A 5 7.03 -14.64 -13.14
C SER A 5 5.82 -14.99 -12.25
N MET A 6 5.11 -14.01 -11.71
CA MET A 6 3.87 -14.26 -10.97
C MET A 6 2.79 -14.86 -11.87
N LYS A 7 2.58 -14.30 -13.06
CA LYS A 7 1.60 -14.81 -14.02
C LYS A 7 1.95 -16.20 -14.54
N GLU A 8 3.24 -16.48 -14.72
CA GLU A 8 3.73 -17.81 -15.13
C GLU A 8 3.45 -18.86 -14.04
N LYS A 9 3.77 -18.55 -12.78
CA LYS A 9 3.58 -19.49 -11.67
C LYS A 9 2.14 -19.58 -11.18
N LEU A 10 1.33 -18.56 -11.42
CA LEU A 10 -0.05 -18.44 -10.96
C LEU A 10 -0.96 -18.01 -12.13
N PRO A 11 -1.15 -18.87 -13.16
CA PRO A 11 -1.82 -18.49 -14.41
C PRO A 11 -3.30 -18.12 -14.24
N ASN A 12 -3.95 -18.63 -13.19
CA ASN A 12 -5.35 -18.36 -12.88
C ASN A 12 -5.54 -17.33 -11.75
N TRP A 13 -4.46 -16.72 -11.26
CA TRP A 13 -4.57 -15.72 -10.21
C TRP A 13 -5.00 -14.38 -10.78
N LYS A 14 -6.24 -14.00 -10.45
CA LYS A 14 -6.88 -12.75 -10.85
C LYS A 14 -7.26 -11.96 -9.60
N PRO A 15 -6.37 -11.11 -9.07
CA PRO A 15 -6.71 -10.32 -7.90
C PRO A 15 -7.83 -9.34 -8.24
N SER A 16 -8.83 -9.24 -7.37
CA SER A 16 -9.89 -8.21 -7.49
C SER A 16 -9.46 -6.87 -6.87
N LEU A 17 -8.52 -6.91 -5.93
CA LEU A 17 -8.00 -5.75 -5.21
C LEU A 17 -6.51 -5.92 -4.93
N ILE A 18 -5.73 -4.89 -5.23
CA ILE A 18 -4.31 -4.80 -4.88
C ILE A 18 -4.13 -3.57 -3.98
N LYS A 19 -3.65 -3.80 -2.76
CA LYS A 19 -3.28 -2.74 -1.80
C LYS A 19 -1.77 -2.59 -1.76
N LEU A 20 -1.27 -1.39 -1.99
CA LEU A 20 0.15 -1.08 -1.99
C LEU A 20 0.42 0.35 -1.53
N ASP A 21 1.69 0.71 -1.44
CA ASP A 21 2.10 2.09 -1.17
C ASP A 21 1.91 2.98 -2.40
N PHE A 22 1.95 4.30 -2.21
CA PHE A 22 1.58 5.29 -3.24
C PHE A 22 2.70 5.57 -4.27
N GLU A 23 3.44 4.53 -4.65
CA GLU A 23 4.53 4.62 -5.61
C GLU A 23 4.00 4.58 -7.04
N GLN A 24 4.06 5.71 -7.75
CA GLN A 24 3.51 5.87 -9.10
C GLN A 24 4.03 4.84 -10.10
N ALA A 25 5.33 4.53 -10.05
CA ALA A 25 5.93 3.53 -10.95
C ALA A 25 5.33 2.13 -10.74
N VAL A 26 5.06 1.75 -9.48
CA VAL A 26 4.47 0.45 -9.15
C VAL A 26 3.00 0.42 -9.52
N ILE A 27 2.26 1.51 -9.27
CA ILE A 27 0.86 1.65 -9.69
C ILE A 27 0.74 1.45 -11.20
N GLY A 28 1.51 2.18 -12.01
CA GLY A 28 1.46 2.03 -13.47
C GLY A 28 1.88 0.64 -13.95
N ALA A 29 2.84 0.00 -13.29
CA ALA A 29 3.23 -1.37 -13.61
C ALA A 29 2.13 -2.39 -13.27
N LEU A 30 1.36 -2.16 -12.19
CA LEU A 30 0.22 -2.97 -11.80
C LEU A 30 -0.98 -2.77 -12.72
N GLU A 31 -1.29 -1.53 -13.11
CA GLU A 31 -2.37 -1.22 -14.08
C GLU A 31 -2.13 -1.94 -15.41
N ASN A 32 -0.89 -1.94 -15.88
CA ASN A 32 -0.51 -2.65 -17.10
C ASN A 32 -0.57 -4.19 -16.97
N ASN A 33 -0.27 -4.73 -15.78
CA ASN A 33 -0.21 -6.18 -15.59
C ASN A 33 -1.52 -6.81 -15.11
N PHE A 34 -2.32 -6.08 -14.34
CA PHE A 34 -3.56 -6.55 -13.73
C PHE A 34 -4.68 -5.51 -13.92
N PRO A 35 -5.07 -5.23 -15.18
CA PRO A 35 -6.01 -4.15 -15.49
C PRO A 35 -7.42 -4.34 -14.89
N GLU A 36 -7.80 -5.58 -14.59
CA GLU A 36 -9.07 -5.91 -13.95
C GLU A 36 -9.06 -5.69 -12.43
N ALA A 37 -7.87 -5.59 -11.82
CA ALA A 37 -7.75 -5.44 -10.38
C ALA A 37 -7.98 -3.98 -9.98
N LYS A 38 -8.79 -3.76 -8.95
CA LYS A 38 -8.86 -2.44 -8.30
C LYS A 38 -7.53 -2.19 -7.61
N ILE A 39 -6.91 -1.03 -7.86
CA ILE A 39 -5.70 -0.60 -7.16
C ILE A 39 -6.09 0.43 -6.10
N SER A 40 -5.60 0.25 -4.87
CA SER A 40 -5.83 1.20 -3.79
C SER A 40 -4.60 1.37 -2.92
N GLY A 41 -4.40 2.57 -2.40
CA GLY A 41 -3.28 2.85 -1.50
C GLY A 41 -3.46 2.28 -0.10
N CYS A 42 -2.33 1.97 0.55
CA CYS A 42 -2.28 1.44 1.90
C CYS A 42 -2.39 2.57 2.93
N ASN A 43 -3.58 2.71 3.55
CA ASN A 43 -3.78 3.69 4.63
C ASN A 43 -2.81 3.49 5.80
N PHE A 44 -2.36 2.26 6.07
CA PHE A 44 -1.44 2.00 7.17
C PHE A 44 -0.08 2.68 6.96
N HIS A 45 0.57 2.44 5.82
CA HIS A 45 1.86 3.10 5.51
C HIS A 45 1.69 4.58 5.23
N PHE A 46 0.58 5.01 4.62
CA PHE A 46 0.31 6.43 4.38
C PHE A 46 0.27 7.25 5.68
N LYS A 47 -0.38 6.73 6.73
CA LYS A 47 -0.37 7.37 8.05
C LYS A 47 1.03 7.54 8.60
N GLN A 48 1.85 6.50 8.50
CA GLN A 48 3.24 6.56 8.97
C GLN A 48 4.03 7.65 8.23
N CYS A 49 3.81 7.80 6.92
CA CYS A 49 4.40 8.88 6.14
C CYS A 49 3.91 10.26 6.59
N ILE A 50 2.62 10.42 6.90
CA ILE A 50 2.08 11.69 7.45
C ILE A 50 2.80 12.04 8.76
N TRP A 51 2.89 11.12 9.72
CA TRP A 51 3.53 11.37 11.01
C TRP A 51 5.00 11.76 10.88
N LYS A 52 5.72 11.13 9.92
CA LYS A 52 7.08 11.52 9.54
C LYS A 52 7.13 12.94 8.98
N ASN A 53 6.22 13.28 8.07
CA ASN A 53 6.19 14.60 7.42
C ASN A 53 5.83 15.74 8.38
N VAL A 54 4.98 15.50 9.38
CA VAL A 54 4.57 16.53 10.36
C VAL A 54 5.43 16.57 11.62
N GLY A 55 6.47 15.72 11.71
CA GLY A 55 7.40 15.70 12.84
C GLY A 55 6.84 15.12 14.14
N LEU A 56 5.81 14.27 14.08
CA LEU A 56 5.13 13.68 15.24
C LEU A 56 5.39 12.17 15.39
N VAL A 57 6.56 11.71 14.90
CA VAL A 57 6.91 10.28 14.90
C VAL A 57 7.02 9.73 16.31
N SER A 58 7.67 10.47 17.22
CA SER A 58 7.81 10.12 18.64
C SER A 58 6.45 9.98 19.32
N GLU A 59 5.58 10.97 19.15
CA GLU A 59 4.24 11.01 19.73
C GLU A 59 3.40 9.84 19.24
N TYR A 60 3.48 9.52 17.95
CA TYR A 60 2.80 8.35 17.39
C TYR A 60 3.38 7.02 17.91
N THR A 61 4.71 6.93 18.05
CA THR A 61 5.42 5.69 18.41
C THR A 61 5.33 5.38 19.90
N ASP A 62 5.35 6.41 20.75
CA ASP A 62 5.47 6.26 22.19
C ASP A 62 4.12 6.35 22.90
N ASN A 63 3.11 6.95 22.26
CA ASN A 63 1.79 7.13 22.86
C ASN A 63 0.75 6.18 22.28
N GLU A 64 0.47 5.10 23.00
CA GLU A 64 -0.57 4.12 22.63
C GLU A 64 -1.96 4.75 22.53
N LYS A 65 -2.30 5.69 23.42
CA LYS A 65 -3.61 6.37 23.38
C LYS A 65 -3.77 7.12 22.07
N ILE A 66 -2.74 7.84 21.62
CA ILE A 66 -2.76 8.52 20.32
C ILE A 66 -3.01 7.51 19.19
N ARG A 67 -2.28 6.39 19.14
CA ARG A 67 -2.48 5.34 18.12
C ARG A 67 -3.89 4.75 18.08
N LEU A 68 -4.52 4.57 19.24
CA LEU A 68 -5.86 4.01 19.33
C LEU A 68 -6.94 5.01 18.87
N HIS A 69 -6.73 6.31 19.05
CA HIS A 69 -7.72 7.35 18.71
C HIS A 69 -7.64 7.82 17.25
N ILE A 70 -6.48 7.69 16.60
CA ILE A 70 -6.27 8.12 15.19
C ILE A 70 -6.52 7.00 14.15
N ARG A 71 -7.43 6.07 14.47
CA ARG A 71 -7.80 4.97 13.55
C ARG A 71 -8.60 5.51 12.36
N MET A 72 -7.90 5.96 11.32
CA MET A 72 -8.45 6.18 9.96
C MET A 72 -8.63 4.89 9.15
#